data_AF-A0A257NNA1-F1
#
_entry.id   AF-A0A257NNA1-F1
#
_cell.length_a   1.000
_cell.length_b   1.000
_cell.length_c   1.000
_cell.angle_alpha   90.00
_cell.angle_beta   90.00
_cell.angle_gamma   90.00
#
_symmetry.space_group_name_H-M   'P 1'
#
loop_
_entity.id
_entity.type
_entity.pdbx_description
1 polymer ?
#
loop_
_entity_poly.entity_id
_entity_poly.type
_entity_poly.pdbx_seq_one_letter_code
_entity_poly.pdbx_strand_id
1 'polypeptide(L)' 'MGGVVHLWLLTVYFAAVLALVAGMVGGSYFLGQRHMARSTRQPFESGMLPVGDAKLRFPIQFYLVAMLFV' A
#
# COMPACT_ATOMS: atom_id res chain seq x y z
N MET A 1 1.82 -32.09 19.32
CA MET A 1 1.43 -32.28 17.89
C MET A 1 0.51 -31.18 17.34
N GLY A 2 -0.22 -30.40 18.16
CA GLY A 2 -1.10 -29.32 17.66
C GLY A 2 -0.39 -28.10 17.03
N GLY A 3 0.81 -27.73 17.50
CA GLY A 3 1.52 -26.53 17.02
C GLY A 3 1.84 -26.53 15.53
N VAL A 4 2.24 -27.68 14.97
CA VAL A 4 2.53 -27.82 13.53
C VAL A 4 1.26 -27.65 12.69
N VAL A 5 0.14 -28.18 13.19
CA VAL A 5 -1.17 -28.04 12.52
C VAL A 5 -1.62 -26.58 12.51
N HIS A 6 -1.46 -25.84 13.62
CA HIS A 6 -1.79 -24.42 13.67
C HIS A 6 -0.92 -23.56 12.74
N LEU A 7 0.39 -23.85 12.66
CA LEU A 7 1.29 -23.11 11.75
C LEU A 7 0.97 -23.40 10.27
N TRP A 8 0.60 -24.64 9.95
CA TRP A 8 0.14 -25.00 8.61
C TRP A 8 -1.15 -24.26 8.23
N LEU A 9 -2.14 -24.23 9.14
CA LEU A 9 -3.38 -23.48 8.95
C LEU A 9 -3.14 -21.98 8.76
N LEU A 10 -2.25 -21.39 9.57
CA LEU A 10 -1.86 -19.99 9.44
C LEU A 10 -1.22 -19.71 8.09
N THR A 11 -0.35 -20.60 7.61
CA THR A 11 0.34 -20.46 6.32
C THR A 11 -0.65 -20.49 5.15
N VAL A 12 -1.56 -21.47 5.15
CA VAL A 12 -2.60 -21.58 4.12
C VAL A 12 -3.52 -20.36 4.14
N TYR A 13 -3.93 -19.92 5.32
CA TYR A 13 -4.76 -18.72 5.47
C TYR A 13 -4.05 -17.48 4.93
N PHE A 14 -2.80 -17.26 5.31
CA PHE A 14 -1.99 -16.13 4.83
C PHE A 14 -1.84 -16.15 3.30
N ALA A 15 -1.55 -17.32 2.72
CA ALA A 15 -1.46 -17.49 1.27
C ALA A 15 -2.79 -17.17 0.57
N ALA A 16 -3.92 -17.60 1.14
CA ALA A 16 -5.25 -17.30 0.61
C ALA A 16 -5.56 -15.79 0.65
N VAL A 17 -5.20 -15.09 1.72
CA VAL A 17 -5.35 -13.63 1.83
C VAL A 17 -4.51 -12.92 0.77
N LEU A 18 -3.25 -13.31 0.59
CA LEU A 18 -2.40 -12.75 -0.46
C LEU A 18 -2.96 -13.01 -1.86
N ALA A 19 -3.44 -14.22 -2.13
CA ALA A 19 -4.06 -14.57 -3.41
C ALA A 19 -5.32 -13.74 -3.68
N LEU A 20 -6.15 -13.51 -2.65
CA LEU A 20 -7.33 -12.66 -2.76
C LEU A 20 -6.95 -11.21 -3.10
N VAL A 21 -6.03 -10.60 -2.35
CA VAL A 21 -5.58 -9.22 -2.59
C VAL A 21 -4.96 -9.08 -3.98
N ALA A 22 -4.09 -10.01 -4.37
CA ALA A 22 -3.51 -10.04 -5.70
C ALA A 22 -4.57 -10.19 -6.79
N GLY A 23 -5.60 -11.01 -6.55
CA GLY A 23 -6.76 -11.15 -7.43
C GLY A 23 -7.56 -9.85 -7.57
N MET A 24 -7.79 -9.13 -6.47
CA MET A 24 -8.50 -7.83 -6.50
C MET A 24 -7.71 -6.78 -7.26
N VAL A 25 -6.41 -6.64 -6.99
CA VAL A 25 -5.53 -5.67 -7.67
C VAL A 25 -5.35 -6.04 -9.15
N GLY A 26 -5.05 -7.30 -9.44
CA GLY A 26 -4.89 -7.81 -10.81
C GLY A 26 -6.18 -7.71 -11.61
N GLY A 27 -7.32 -8.09 -11.02
CA GLY A 27 -8.64 -7.91 -11.61
C GLY A 27 -8.93 -6.45 -11.92
N SER A 28 -8.70 -5.54 -10.97
CA SER A 28 -8.86 -4.09 -11.18
C SER A 28 -7.99 -3.58 -12.33
N TYR A 29 -6.76 -4.08 -12.45
CA TYR A 29 -5.86 -3.71 -13.55
C TYR A 29 -6.37 -4.16 -14.92
N PHE A 30 -6.91 -5.38 -15.03
CA PHE A 30 -7.42 -5.91 -16.31
C PHE A 30 -8.79 -5.34 -16.69
N LEU A 31 -9.66 -5.08 -15.71
CA LEU A 31 -11.01 -4.57 -15.95
C LEU A 31 -11.08 -3.02 -16.03
N GLY A 32 -10.06 -2.32 -15.53
CA GLY A 32 -10.03 -0.85 -15.49
C GLY A 32 -9.89 -0.20 -16.87
N GLN A 33 -10.63 0.89 -17.10
CA GLN A 33 -10.50 1.70 -18.32
C GLN A 33 -9.15 2.42 -18.36
N ARG A 34 -8.45 2.33 -19.50
CA ARG A 34 -7.14 2.96 -19.70
C ARG A 34 -7.22 4.42 -20.14
N HIS A 35 -8.12 5.21 -19.55
CA HIS A 35 -8.23 6.63 -19.90
C HIS A 35 -7.13 7.43 -19.20
N MET A 36 -6.17 7.94 -19.98
CA MET A 36 -5.01 8.67 -19.49
C MET A 36 -5.09 10.13 -19.95
N ALA A 37 -5.75 10.97 -19.17
CA ALA A 37 -5.74 12.41 -19.40
C ALA A 37 -4.41 13.01 -18.95
N ARG A 38 -4.08 14.21 -19.44
CA ARG A 38 -2.83 14.93 -19.12
C ARG A 38 -2.60 15.11 -17.61
N SER A 39 -3.68 15.27 -16.84
CA SER A 39 -3.65 15.46 -15.39
C SER A 39 -3.69 14.15 -14.59
N THR A 40 -4.05 13.01 -15.19
CA THR A 40 -4.22 11.74 -14.47
C THR A 40 -2.95 11.27 -13.77
N ARG A 41 -1.77 11.66 -14.26
CA ARG A 41 -0.45 11.28 -13.72
C ARG A 41 0.27 12.42 -13.00
N GLN A 42 -0.39 13.56 -12.80
CA GLN A 42 0.19 14.68 -12.07
C GLN A 42 -0.17 14.57 -10.59
N PRO A 43 0.73 14.93 -9.65
CA PRO A 43 0.39 15.05 -8.23
C PRO A 43 -0.83 15.95 -8.05
N PHE A 44 -1.72 15.56 -7.14
CA PHE A 44 -2.91 16.34 -6.86
C PHE A 44 -2.56 17.59 -6.06
N GLU A 45 -2.79 18.76 -6.64
CA GLU A 45 -2.53 20.07 -6.01
C GLU A 45 -3.75 21.01 -6.20
N SER A 46 -4.97 20.50 -6.03
CA SER A 46 -6.24 21.26 -6.18
C SER A 46 -6.39 22.03 -7.52
N GLY A 47 -5.75 21.55 -8.58
CA GLY A 47 -5.74 22.21 -9.90
C GLY A 47 -4.60 23.23 -10.11
N MET A 48 -3.76 23.46 -9.10
CA MET A 48 -2.52 24.22 -9.24
C MET A 48 -1.40 23.33 -9.78
N LEU A 49 -0.37 23.95 -10.34
CA LEU A 49 0.85 23.23 -10.70
C LEU A 49 1.60 22.88 -9.40
N PRO A 50 2.16 21.67 -9.26
CA PRO A 50 3.00 21.36 -8.13
C PRO A 50 4.20 22.31 -8.10
N VAL A 51 4.36 23.07 -7.01
CA VAL A 51 5.44 24.04 -6.84
C VAL A 51 6.44 23.52 -5.82
N GLY A 52 7.73 23.61 -6.15
CA GLY A 52 8.83 23.30 -5.24
C GLY A 52 9.28 21.85 -5.25
N ASP A 53 10.20 21.54 -4.33
CA ASP A 53 10.77 20.21 -4.12
C ASP A 53 10.01 19.53 -2.98
N ALA A 54 9.62 18.25 -3.12
CA ALA A 54 8.83 17.52 -2.10
C ALA A 54 9.66 17.10 -0.87
N LYS A 55 10.72 17.87 -0.54
CA LYS A 55 11.67 17.58 0.52
C LYS A 55 11.19 18.19 1.82
N LEU A 56 10.35 17.45 2.54
CA LEU A 56 9.96 17.80 3.89
C LEU A 56 10.87 17.10 4.91
N ARG A 57 11.34 17.85 5.91
CA ARG A 57 11.98 17.25 7.09
C ARG A 57 10.88 16.62 7.93
N PHE A 58 10.83 15.29 7.98
CA PHE A 58 9.89 14.59 8.87
C PHE A 58 10.17 14.98 10.34
N PRO A 59 9.15 15.41 11.09
CA PRO A 59 9.29 15.72 12.50
C PRO A 59 9.81 14.53 13.33
N ILE A 60 10.68 14.80 14.32
CA ILE A 60 11.30 13.77 15.17
C ILE A 60 10.27 12.96 16.00
N GLN A 61 9.10 13.52 16.24
CA GLN A 61 8.01 12.84 16.97
C GLN A 61 7.64 11.47 16.38
N PHE A 62 7.70 11.29 15.06
CA PHE A 62 7.43 9.98 14.44
C PHE A 62 8.49 8.93 14.83
N TYR A 63 9.74 9.36 14.98
CA TYR A 63 10.83 8.52 15.43
C TYR A 63 10.71 8.17 16.92
N LEU A 64 10.38 9.15 17.78
CA LEU A 64 10.16 8.90 19.20
C LEU A 64 9.03 7.90 19.44
N VAL A 65 7.94 8.03 18.68
CA VAL A 65 6.85 7.05 18.68
C VAL A 65 7.36 5.69 18.25
N ALA A 66 8.07 5.58 17.13
CA ALA A 66 8.61 4.31 16.66
C ALA A 66 9.54 3.63 17.69
N MET A 67 10.45 4.39 18.33
CA MET A 67 11.34 3.86 19.37
C MET A 67 10.60 3.35 20.61
N LEU A 68 9.44 3.93 20.93
CA LEU A 68 8.63 3.51 22.08
C LEU A 68 7.94 2.15 21.83
N PHE A 69 7.66 1.81 20.58
CA PHE A 69 6.98 0.57 20.18
C PHE A 69 7.94 -0.61 19.90
N VAL A 70 9.27 -0.42 20.06
CA VAL A 70 10.30 -1.47 19.97
C VAL A 70 10.55 -2.09 21.34
#